data_AF-A0AAX2CMS1-F1
#
_entry.id   AF-A0AAX2CMS1-F1
#
_cell.length_a   1.000
_cell.length_b   1.000
_cell.length_c   1.000
_cell.angle_alpha   90.00
_cell.angle_beta   90.00
_cell.angle_gamma   90.00
#
_symmetry.space_group_name_H-M   'P 1'
#
loop_
_entity.id
_entity.type
_entity.pdbx_description
1 polymer ?
#
loop_
_entity_poly.entity_id
_entity_poly.type
_entity_poly.pdbx_seq_one_letter_code
_entity_poly.pdbx_strand_id
1 'polypeptide(L)'
;MIQKGRQMLLHELSWSKEQLHDFISRGEIVLEKGIVRKNSNYICQRCGNQEKRLFASFLCKRCNQVCAYCRKCIMMGRVSECTMLVRSVCEGKQECFPHALQWKGVLSPGQNRAAKGVVEAIKQKESFFIWAV
;
A
#
# COMPACT_ATOMS: atom_id res chain seq x y z
N MET A 1 12.55 -3.23 7.45
CA MET A 1 12.94 -3.15 6.03
C MET A 1 11.71 -2.80 5.20
N ILE A 2 11.77 -1.83 4.29
CA ILE A 2 10.64 -1.49 3.42
C ILE A 2 10.53 -2.59 2.34
N GLN A 3 9.37 -3.23 2.23
CA GLN A 3 9.14 -4.27 1.22
C GLN A 3 9.16 -3.66 -0.20
N LYS A 4 9.68 -4.42 -1.18
CA LYS A 4 9.64 -4.05 -2.61
C LYS A 4 8.20 -3.74 -3.02
N GLY A 5 8.02 -2.62 -3.73
CA GLY A 5 6.70 -2.15 -4.20
C GLY A 5 5.87 -1.39 -3.17
N ARG A 6 6.31 -1.28 -1.90
CA ARG A 6 5.65 -0.40 -0.92
C ARG A 6 6.25 1.02 -0.96
N GLN A 7 5.37 2.00 -0.80
CA GLN A 7 5.71 3.39 -0.54
C GLN A 7 5.15 3.81 0.83
N MET A 8 6.04 4.17 1.73
CA MET A 8 5.73 4.43 3.14
C MET A 8 5.74 5.93 3.43
N LEU A 9 4.90 6.40 4.34
CA LEU A 9 5.02 7.74 4.92
C LEU A 9 6.21 7.76 5.89
N LEU A 10 6.88 8.91 6.01
CA LEU A 10 8.02 9.06 6.93
C LEU A 10 7.68 8.66 8.37
N HIS A 11 6.48 8.98 8.84
CA HIS A 11 6.03 8.67 10.20
C HIS A 11 5.56 7.22 10.40
N GLU A 12 5.49 6.42 9.33
CA GLU A 12 5.24 4.97 9.42
C GLU A 12 6.53 4.18 9.62
N LEU A 13 7.69 4.85 9.56
CA LEU A 13 9.00 4.25 9.75
C LEU A 13 9.46 4.47 11.19
N SER A 14 10.06 3.44 11.77
CA SER A 14 10.68 3.49 13.11
C SER A 14 12.14 3.95 13.06
N TRP A 15 12.54 4.69 12.02
CA TRP A 15 13.93 5.11 11.79
C TRP A 15 14.19 6.52 12.30
N SER A 16 15.40 6.75 12.81
CA SER A 16 15.89 8.10 13.12
C SER A 16 16.21 8.88 11.84
N LYS A 17 16.43 10.19 11.96
CA LYS A 17 16.79 11.04 10.82
C LYS A 17 18.17 10.68 10.26
N GLU A 18 19.09 10.31 11.14
CA GLU A 18 20.46 9.88 10.82
C GLU A 18 20.41 8.57 10.02
N GLN A 19 19.62 7.59 10.49
CA GLN A 19 19.40 6.34 9.75
C GLN A 19 18.78 6.58 8.38
N LEU A 20 17.78 7.46 8.29
CA LEU A 20 17.14 7.80 7.02
C LEU A 20 18.17 8.42 6.04
N HIS A 21 18.99 9.36 6.51
CA HIS A 21 20.04 9.98 5.71
C HIS A 21 21.06 8.95 5.22
N ASP A 22 21.49 8.04 6.09
CA ASP A 22 22.41 6.95 5.77
C ASP A 22 21.86 6.00 4.70
N PHE A 23 20.59 5.63 4.78
CA PHE A 23 19.96 4.80 3.75
C PHE A 23 19.84 5.52 2.40
N ILE A 24 19.61 6.84 2.42
CA ILE A 24 19.58 7.67 1.20
C ILE A 24 20.98 7.77 0.60
N SER A 25 22.01 8.02 1.41
CA SER A 25 23.39 8.19 0.94
C SER A 25 23.97 6.91 0.34
N ARG A 26 23.58 5.74 0.86
CA ARG A 26 23.90 4.43 0.27
C ARG A 26 23.05 4.05 -0.94
N GLY A 27 22.04 4.85 -1.29
CA GLY A 27 21.15 4.59 -2.42
C GLY A 27 20.18 3.41 -2.21
N GLU A 28 19.96 2.98 -0.97
CA GLU A 28 19.07 1.87 -0.63
C GLU A 28 17.58 2.27 -0.65
N ILE A 29 17.31 3.57 -0.42
CA ILE A 29 15.98 4.16 -0.46
C ILE A 29 15.98 5.46 -1.25
N VAL A 30 14.81 5.83 -1.77
CA VAL A 30 14.55 7.12 -2.41
C VAL A 30 13.32 7.78 -1.81
N LEU A 31 13.30 9.11 -1.88
CA LEU A 31 12.16 9.92 -1.53
C LEU A 31 11.42 10.37 -2.79
N GLU A 32 10.12 10.13 -2.83
CA GLU A 32 9.26 10.48 -3.96
C GLU A 32 8.07 11.33 -3.50
N LYS A 33 7.58 12.20 -4.38
CA LYS A 33 6.38 12.99 -4.09
C LYS A 33 5.16 12.09 -3.97
N GLY A 34 4.31 12.35 -2.98
CA GLY A 34 3.09 11.57 -2.74
C GLY A 34 2.07 11.65 -3.86
N ILE A 35 1.97 12.80 -4.52
CA ILE A 35 1.13 13.02 -5.69
C ILE A 35 1.94 13.73 -6.76
N VAL A 36 1.85 13.23 -8.00
CA VAL A 36 2.43 13.86 -9.19
C VAL A 36 1.32 14.37 -10.11
N ARG A 37 1.60 15.43 -10.87
CA ARG A 37 0.73 15.92 -11.93
C ARG A 37 1.25 15.44 -13.28
N LYS A 38 0.42 14.77 -14.07
CA LYS A 38 0.73 14.35 -15.45
C LYS A 38 -0.45 14.74 -16.35
N ASN A 39 -0.18 15.53 -17.40
CA ASN A 39 -1.20 15.99 -18.36
C ASN A 39 -2.48 16.54 -17.69
N SER A 40 -2.32 17.43 -16.71
CA SER A 40 -3.41 18.03 -15.92
C SER A 40 -4.19 17.07 -15.02
N ASN A 41 -3.74 15.83 -14.84
CA ASN A 41 -4.32 14.85 -13.94
C ASN A 41 -3.40 14.58 -12.74
N TYR A 42 -4.00 14.34 -11.57
CA TYR A 42 -3.28 13.88 -10.39
C TYR A 42 -3.12 12.37 -10.40
N ILE A 43 -1.93 11.90 -10.02
CA ILE A 43 -1.64 10.48 -9.80
C ILE A 43 -1.07 10.35 -8.38
N CYS A 44 -1.76 9.60 -7.52
CA CYS A 44 -1.25 9.27 -6.21
C CYS A 44 -0.21 8.16 -6.36
N GLN A 45 1.04 8.44 -5.97
CA GLN A 45 2.12 7.45 -6.07
C GLN A 45 1.83 6.26 -5.15
N ARG A 46 1.34 6.49 -3.92
CA ARG A 46 1.12 5.43 -2.93
C ARG A 46 0.12 4.34 -3.33
N CYS A 47 -1.04 4.73 -3.85
CA CYS A 47 -2.15 3.80 -4.14
C CYS A 47 -2.51 3.72 -5.63
N GLY A 48 -1.83 4.47 -6.49
CA GLY A 48 -2.12 4.51 -7.92
C GLY A 48 -3.43 5.22 -8.31
N ASN A 49 -4.12 5.91 -7.39
CA ASN A 49 -5.37 6.61 -7.73
C ASN A 49 -5.13 7.65 -8.84
N GLN A 50 -5.98 7.64 -9.86
CA GLN A 50 -6.02 8.66 -10.93
C GLN A 50 -7.40 9.28 -11.09
N GLU A 51 -8.41 8.79 -10.35
CA GLU A 51 -9.77 9.30 -10.43
C GLU A 51 -9.81 10.72 -9.86
N LYS A 52 -10.03 11.73 -10.72
CA LYS A 52 -10.07 13.16 -10.35
C LYS A 52 -11.00 13.43 -9.17
N ARG A 53 -12.18 12.82 -9.19
CA ARG A 53 -13.17 12.92 -8.10
C ARG A 53 -12.63 12.44 -6.76
N LEU A 54 -11.57 11.65 -6.70
CA LEU A 54 -10.99 11.15 -5.44
C LEU A 54 -9.77 11.97 -4.99
N PHE A 55 -9.56 13.15 -5.59
CA PHE A 55 -8.67 14.17 -5.08
C PHE A 55 -9.46 15.37 -4.57
N ALA A 56 -8.96 15.99 -3.51
CA ALA A 56 -9.48 17.25 -2.98
C ALA A 56 -8.31 18.17 -2.62
N SER A 57 -8.56 19.48 -2.61
CA SER A 57 -7.55 20.50 -2.31
C SER A 57 -7.85 21.18 -0.98
N PHE A 58 -6.81 21.62 -0.29
CA PHE A 58 -6.93 22.35 0.98
C PHE A 58 -5.71 23.26 1.19
N LEU A 59 -5.86 24.28 2.04
CA LEU A 59 -4.73 25.08 2.50
C LEU A 59 -3.90 24.25 3.48
N CYS A 60 -2.77 23.73 3.02
CA CYS A 60 -1.98 22.79 3.80
C CYS A 60 -0.98 23.52 4.69
N LYS A 61 -1.07 23.26 6.00
CA LYS A 61 -0.19 23.86 7.01
C LYS A 61 1.27 23.40 6.96
N ARG A 62 1.57 22.29 6.25
CA ARG A 62 2.95 21.81 6.05
C ARG A 62 3.68 22.58 4.95
N CYS A 63 3.01 22.76 3.80
CA CYS A 63 3.57 23.43 2.62
C CYS A 63 3.24 24.94 2.59
N ASN A 64 2.28 25.38 3.40
CA ASN A 64 1.64 26.71 3.37
C ASN A 64 1.09 27.11 1.99
N GLN A 65 0.68 26.12 1.20
CA GLN A 65 0.12 26.28 -0.15
C GLN A 65 -1.18 25.49 -0.28
N VAL A 66 -1.95 25.75 -1.33
CA VAL A 66 -3.06 24.87 -1.72
C VAL A 66 -2.48 23.56 -2.25
N CYS A 67 -2.59 22.50 -1.45
CA CYS A 67 -2.04 21.18 -1.74
C CYS A 67 -3.21 20.21 -1.98
N ALA A 68 -3.20 19.44 -3.08
CA ALA A 68 -4.15 18.36 -3.29
C ALA A 68 -3.80 17.13 -2.41
N TYR A 69 -4.79 16.32 -2.08
CA TYR A 69 -4.62 15.05 -1.37
C TYR A 69 -5.51 13.94 -1.93
N CYS A 70 -5.05 12.69 -1.77
CA CYS A 70 -5.75 11.50 -2.23
C CYS A 70 -6.73 11.00 -1.16
N ARG A 71 -8.02 10.93 -1.51
CA ARG A 71 -9.07 10.42 -0.62
C ARG A 71 -9.02 8.90 -0.41
N LYS A 72 -8.47 8.13 -1.37
CA LYS A 72 -8.26 6.66 -1.19
C LYS A 72 -7.27 6.34 -0.07
N CYS A 73 -6.29 7.21 0.19
CA CYS A 73 -5.29 6.97 1.23
C CYS A 73 -5.70 7.49 2.62
N ILE A 74 -6.85 8.16 2.77
CA ILE A 74 -7.15 8.94 3.98
C ILE A 74 -7.11 8.09 5.26
N MET A 75 -7.65 6.87 5.21
CA MET A 75 -7.67 5.93 6.35
C MET A 75 -6.30 5.34 6.68
N MET A 76 -5.39 5.28 5.69
CA MET A 76 -4.04 4.74 5.86
C MET A 76 -2.99 5.84 6.08
N GLY A 77 -3.41 7.09 6.29
CA GLY A 77 -2.53 8.25 6.35
C GLY A 77 -2.59 9.08 5.07
N ARG A 78 -3.08 10.32 5.21
CA ARG A 78 -3.28 11.26 4.12
C ARG A 78 -2.00 11.50 3.31
N VAL A 79 -2.08 11.20 2.02
CA VAL A 79 -1.04 11.52 1.03
C VAL A 79 -1.42 12.79 0.29
N SER A 80 -0.58 13.81 0.39
CA SER A 80 -0.72 15.11 -0.27
C SER A 80 0.39 15.34 -1.31
N GLU A 81 0.26 16.35 -2.15
CA GLU A 81 1.31 16.76 -3.10
C GLU A 81 2.66 17.03 -2.41
N CYS A 82 2.64 17.63 -1.22
CA CYS A 82 3.84 17.92 -0.44
C CYS A 82 4.31 16.75 0.45
N THR A 83 3.61 15.62 0.45
CA THR A 83 4.04 14.45 1.22
C THR A 83 5.25 13.81 0.53
N MET A 84 6.28 13.47 1.30
CA MET A 84 7.36 12.59 0.84
C MET A 84 7.03 11.15 1.22
N LEU A 85 7.13 10.26 0.23
CA LEU A 85 7.04 8.82 0.38
C LEU A 85 8.44 8.22 0.31
N VAL A 86 8.70 7.23 1.15
CA VAL A 86 9.94 6.47 1.16
C VAL A 86 9.73 5.16 0.41
N ARG A 87 10.59 4.89 -0.57
CA ARG A 87 10.57 3.66 -1.36
C ARG A 87 11.93 3.00 -1.30
N SER A 88 11.97 1.68 -1.14
CA SER A 88 13.22 0.92 -1.29
C SER A 88 13.61 0.79 -2.76
N VAL A 89 14.89 0.97 -3.05
CA VAL A 89 15.51 0.72 -4.36
C VAL A 89 16.15 -0.66 -4.41
N CYS A 90 16.47 -1.23 -3.25
CA CYS A 90 17.06 -2.56 -3.17
C CYS A 90 16.17 -3.59 -3.89
N GLU A 91 16.75 -4.27 -4.87
CA GLU A 91 16.16 -5.49 -5.40
C GLU A 91 16.23 -6.54 -4.30
N GLY A 92 15.16 -6.63 -3.50
CA GLY A 92 15.00 -7.75 -2.59
C GLY A 92 15.15 -9.04 -3.38
N LYS A 93 15.87 -10.02 -2.81
CA LYS A 93 15.96 -11.37 -3.39
C LYS A 93 14.53 -11.83 -3.64
N GLN A 94 14.17 -12.04 -4.90
CA GLN A 94 12.93 -12.71 -5.22
C GLN A 94 13.13 -14.17 -4.84
N GLU A 95 12.71 -14.51 -3.64
CA GLU A 95 12.58 -15.91 -3.24
C GLU A 95 11.50 -16.52 -4.12
N CYS A 96 11.93 -17.24 -5.15
CA CYS A 96 11.05 -18.05 -5.95
C CYS A 96 10.73 -19.29 -5.12
N PHE A 97 9.54 -19.34 -4.54
CA PHE A 97 9.07 -20.52 -3.85
C PHE A 97 8.47 -21.48 -4.88
N PRO A 98 9.15 -22.60 -5.22
CA PRO A 98 8.53 -23.63 -6.02
C PRO A 98 7.27 -24.09 -5.28
N HIS A 99 6.12 -24.06 -5.96
CA HIS A 99 4.82 -24.38 -5.38
C HIS A 99 4.30 -23.41 -4.30
N ALA A 100 4.51 -22.10 -4.44
CA ALA A 100 4.03 -21.07 -3.49
C ALA A 100 2.52 -21.15 -3.14
N LEU A 101 1.71 -21.76 -4.01
CA LEU A 101 0.27 -21.95 -3.81
C LEU A 101 -0.11 -23.35 -3.30
N GLN A 102 0.86 -24.19 -2.92
CA GLN A 102 0.60 -25.48 -2.28
C GLN A 102 0.62 -25.32 -0.76
N TRP A 103 -0.56 -25.36 -0.16
CA TRP A 103 -0.70 -25.43 1.28
C TRP A 103 -0.73 -26.90 1.72
N LYS A 104 0.27 -27.31 2.54
CA LYS A 104 0.40 -28.69 3.07
C LYS A 104 -0.20 -28.86 4.47
N GLY A 105 -0.90 -27.85 4.98
CA GLY A 105 -1.52 -27.91 6.30
C GLY A 105 -2.80 -28.75 6.33
N VAL A 106 -3.34 -28.94 7.53
CA VAL A 106 -4.67 -29.54 7.75
C VAL A 106 -5.62 -28.44 8.17
N LEU A 107 -6.78 -28.35 7.50
CA LEU A 107 -7.77 -27.32 7.83
C LEU A 107 -8.28 -27.55 9.25
N SER A 108 -8.31 -26.50 10.05
CA SER A 108 -9.03 -26.56 11.33
C SER A 108 -10.49 -26.93 11.06
N PRO A 109 -11.22 -27.47 12.05
CA PRO A 109 -12.64 -27.80 11.85
C PRO A 109 -13.48 -26.62 11.34
N GLY A 110 -13.18 -25.40 11.79
CA GLY A 110 -13.81 -24.17 11.32
C GLY A 110 -13.43 -23.84 9.87
N GLN A 111 -12.14 -23.87 9.55
CA GLN A 111 -11.65 -23.62 8.19
C GLN A 111 -12.20 -24.64 7.18
N ASN A 112 -12.28 -25.92 7.56
CA ASN A 112 -12.83 -26.98 6.71
C ASN A 112 -14.32 -26.76 6.43
N ARG A 113 -15.08 -26.35 7.45
CA ARG A 113 -16.51 -26.04 7.30
C ARG A 113 -16.72 -24.85 6.37
N ALA A 114 -15.94 -23.78 6.55
CA ALA A 114 -15.98 -22.61 5.67
C ALA A 114 -15.57 -22.97 4.22
N ALA A 115 -14.48 -23.72 4.04
CA ALA A 115 -14.01 -24.13 2.72
C ALA A 115 -15.04 -24.97 1.97
N LYS A 116 -15.67 -25.95 2.63
CA LYS A 116 -16.75 -26.75 2.05
C LYS A 116 -17.96 -25.89 1.70
N GLY A 117 -18.35 -24.96 2.57
CA GLY A 117 -19.45 -24.04 2.33
C GLY A 117 -19.24 -23.17 1.08
N VAL A 118 -18.03 -22.64 0.88
CA VAL A 118 -17.68 -21.88 -0.33
C VAL A 118 -17.81 -22.73 -1.59
N VAL A 119 -17.28 -23.95 -1.56
CA VAL A 119 -17.35 -24.86 -2.71
C VAL A 119 -18.80 -25.11 -3.12
N GLU A 120 -19.68 -25.33 -2.14
CA GLU A 120 -21.10 -25.58 -2.40
C GLU A 120 -21.82 -24.33 -2.90
N ALA A 121 -21.59 -23.17 -2.28
CA ALA A 121 -22.18 -21.91 -2.69
C ALA A 121 -21.83 -21.53 -4.13
N ILE A 122 -20.58 -21.79 -4.56
CA ILE A 122 -20.16 -21.59 -5.95
C ILE A 122 -20.94 -22.50 -6.90
N LYS A 123 -21.11 -23.79 -6.56
CA LYS A 123 -21.88 -24.74 -7.38
C LYS A 123 -23.35 -24.32 -7.51
N GLN A 124 -23.93 -23.85 -6.41
CA GLN A 124 -25.33 -23.41 -6.35
C GLN A 124 -25.53 -21.98 -6.86
N LYS A 125 -24.45 -21.24 -7.11
CA LYS A 125 -24.45 -19.81 -7.52
C LYS A 125 -25.19 -18.91 -6.52
N GLU A 126 -25.01 -19.17 -5.24
CA GLU A 126 -25.65 -18.40 -4.16
C GLU A 126 -24.65 -17.49 -3.43
N SER A 127 -25.19 -16.52 -2.69
CA SER A 127 -24.38 -15.68 -1.81
C SER A 127 -24.06 -16.43 -0.52
N PHE A 128 -22.78 -16.53 -0.17
CA PHE A 128 -22.32 -17.21 1.04
C PHE A 128 -21.40 -16.33 1.87
N PHE A 129 -21.69 -16.22 3.17
CA PHE A 129 -20.95 -15.39 4.10
C PHE A 129 -19.94 -16.23 4.89
N ILE A 130 -18.67 -15.82 4.82
CA ILE A 130 -17.62 -16.35 5.69
C ILE A 130 -17.17 -15.24 6.62
N TRP A 131 -17.14 -15.57 7.91
CA TRP A 131 -16.52 -14.75 8.94
C TRP A 131 -15.25 -15.44 9.43
N ALA A 132 -14.10 -14.86 9.11
CA ALA A 132 -12.80 -15.35 9.56
C ALA A 132 -12.26 -14.38 10.62
N VAL A 133 -12.54 -14.68 11.90
CA VAL A 133 -11.89 -14.07 13.07
C VAL A 133 -10.90 -15.04 13.70
#